data_AF-A0AAU2BA75-F1
#
_entry.id   AF-A0AAU2BA75-F1
#
_cell.length_a   1.000
_cell.length_b   1.000
_cell.length_c   1.000
_cell.angle_alpha   90.00
_cell.angle_beta   90.00
_cell.angle_gamma   90.00
#
_symmetry.space_group_name_H-M   'P 1'
#
loop_
_entity.id
_entity.type
_entity.pdbx_description
1 polymer ?
#
loop_
_entity_poly.entity_id
_entity_poly.type
_entity_poly.pdbx_seq_one_letter_code
_entity_poly.pdbx_strand_id
1 'polypeptide(L)'
;MTDDPLIEALSGAVADTAEPVRDEDRHALARLLPLIEERAAAERIVLDEDRRLALAVHALGFVRRVRAGEHLDALDPGVADEITPGPLAAARELIDAYGTPLGHAARDTEVVLLALHFETARQLQDSSAAVHSTQA
;
A
#
# COMPACT_ATOMS: atom_id res chain seq x y z
N MET A 1 -9.54 -18.70 -11.27
CA MET A 1 -8.50 -17.75 -10.83
C MET A 1 -8.63 -16.55 -11.75
N THR A 2 -8.85 -15.37 -11.19
CA THR A 2 -8.87 -14.14 -11.97
C THR A 2 -7.41 -13.74 -12.13
N ASP A 3 -6.89 -13.78 -13.35
CA ASP A 3 -5.53 -13.33 -13.67
C ASP A 3 -5.51 -11.79 -13.57
N ASP A 4 -5.34 -11.27 -12.35
CA ASP A 4 -5.19 -9.84 -12.11
C ASP A 4 -3.80 -9.40 -12.64
N PRO A 5 -3.75 -8.51 -13.66
CA PRO A 5 -2.48 -8.10 -14.25
C PRO A 5 -1.49 -7.51 -13.25
N LEU A 6 -1.96 -6.85 -12.18
CA LEU A 6 -1.10 -6.30 -11.15
C LEU A 6 -0.47 -7.41 -10.29
N ILE A 7 -1.23 -8.47 -10.00
CA ILE A 7 -0.72 -9.62 -9.24
C ILE A 7 0.28 -10.41 -10.09
N GLU A 8 0.08 -10.51 -11.41
CA GLU A 8 1.09 -11.11 -12.30
C GLU A 8 2.37 -10.27 -12.39
N ALA A 9 2.23 -8.95 -12.54
CA ALA A 9 3.37 -8.03 -12.53
C ALA A 9 4.16 -8.13 -11.21
N LEU A 10 3.45 -8.16 -10.08
CA LEU A 10 4.03 -8.40 -8.76
C LEU A 10 4.76 -9.75 -8.70
N SER A 11 4.14 -10.83 -9.18
CA SER A 11 4.73 -12.16 -9.19
C SER A 11 6.03 -12.21 -9.98
N GLY A 12 6.11 -11.50 -11.11
CA GLY A 12 7.34 -11.33 -11.86
C GLY A 12 8.38 -10.50 -11.11
N ALA A 13 7.97 -9.39 -10.49
CA ALA A 13 8.86 -8.46 -9.78
C ALA A 13 9.56 -9.09 -8.56
N VAL A 14 8.95 -10.10 -7.93
CA VAL A 14 9.52 -10.79 -6.76
C VAL A 14 9.96 -12.23 -7.05
N ALA A 15 9.99 -12.66 -8.31
CA ALA A 15 10.27 -14.04 -8.70
C ALA A 15 11.62 -14.58 -8.19
N ASP A 16 12.65 -13.73 -8.15
CA ASP A 16 14.00 -14.08 -7.73
C ASP A 16 14.25 -13.88 -6.21
N THR A 17 13.20 -13.55 -5.45
CA THR A 17 13.30 -13.42 -3.99
C THR A 17 13.22 -14.79 -3.31
N ALA A 18 13.62 -14.86 -2.03
CA ALA A 18 13.57 -16.10 -1.25
C ALA A 18 12.14 -16.66 -1.09
N GLU A 19 11.10 -15.86 -1.32
CA GLU A 19 9.71 -16.27 -1.14
C GLU A 19 8.80 -15.76 -2.27
N PRO A 20 8.63 -16.54 -3.36
CA PRO A 20 7.77 -16.17 -4.49
C PRO A 20 6.29 -16.10 -4.09
N VAL A 21 5.48 -15.44 -4.91
CA VAL A 21 4.03 -15.29 -4.69
C VAL A 21 3.33 -16.65 -4.73
N ARG A 22 2.57 -16.98 -3.68
CA ARG A 22 1.78 -18.22 -3.56
C ARG A 22 0.29 -17.96 -3.77
N ASP A 23 -0.51 -19.01 -3.98
CA ASP A 23 -1.97 -18.88 -4.19
C ASP A 23 -2.68 -18.19 -3.01
N GLU A 24 -2.25 -18.45 -1.80
CA GLU A 24 -2.77 -17.79 -0.59
C GLU A 24 -2.45 -16.29 -0.59
N ASP A 25 -1.29 -15.89 -1.12
CA ASP A 25 -0.93 -14.48 -1.30
C ASP A 25 -1.85 -13.84 -2.35
N ARG A 26 -2.08 -14.52 -3.46
CA ARG A 26 -2.98 -14.05 -4.53
C ARG A 26 -4.39 -13.82 -4.01
N HIS A 27 -4.93 -14.76 -3.23
CA HIS A 27 -6.26 -14.62 -2.62
C HIS A 27 -6.30 -13.46 -1.62
N ALA A 28 -5.26 -13.31 -0.81
CA ALA A 28 -5.17 -12.24 0.18
C ALA A 28 -5.07 -10.86 -0.48
N LEU A 29 -4.25 -10.73 -1.53
CA LEU A 29 -4.07 -9.52 -2.33
C LEU A 29 -5.33 -9.14 -3.10
N ALA A 30 -6.05 -10.10 -3.66
CA ALA A 30 -7.33 -9.85 -4.35
C ALA A 30 -8.40 -9.22 -3.44
N ARG A 31 -8.25 -9.33 -2.11
CA ARG A 31 -9.12 -8.65 -1.13
C ARG A 31 -8.57 -7.28 -0.69
N LEU A 32 -7.25 -7.13 -0.60
CA LEU A 32 -6.60 -5.91 -0.09
C LEU A 32 -6.42 -4.83 -1.17
N LEU A 33 -5.97 -5.21 -2.37
CA LEU A 33 -5.67 -4.25 -3.45
C LEU A 33 -6.88 -3.40 -3.84
N PRO A 34 -8.12 -3.94 -3.93
CA PRO A 34 -9.29 -3.10 -4.17
C PRO A 34 -9.51 -2.02 -3.09
N LEU A 35 -9.24 -2.31 -1.82
CA LEU A 35 -9.36 -1.32 -0.74
C LEU A 35 -8.34 -0.19 -0.89
N ILE A 36 -7.13 -0.50 -1.37
CA ILE A 36 -6.08 0.47 -1.67
C ILE A 36 -6.50 1.37 -2.84
N GLU A 37 -7.00 0.77 -3.93
CA GLU A 37 -7.46 1.52 -5.11
C GLU A 37 -8.68 2.41 -4.78
N GLU A 38 -9.65 1.89 -4.03
CA GLU A 38 -10.82 2.64 -3.56
C GLU A 38 -10.41 3.85 -2.69
N ARG A 39 -9.43 3.66 -1.80
CA ARG A 39 -8.89 4.73 -0.97
C ARG A 39 -8.16 5.79 -1.81
N ALA A 40 -7.29 5.36 -2.72
CA ALA A 40 -6.58 6.28 -3.61
C ALA A 40 -7.57 7.11 -4.44
N ALA A 41 -8.62 6.47 -4.97
CA ALA A 41 -9.68 7.15 -5.71
C ALA A 41 -10.46 8.15 -4.85
N ALA A 42 -10.81 7.78 -3.61
CA ALA A 42 -11.51 8.68 -2.67
C ALA A 42 -10.70 9.95 -2.36
N GLU A 43 -9.37 9.82 -2.33
CA GLU A 43 -8.44 10.93 -2.06
C GLU A 43 -7.95 11.63 -3.33
N ARG A 44 -8.40 11.19 -4.51
CA ARG A 44 -7.96 11.70 -5.83
C ARG A 44 -6.45 11.57 -6.05
N ILE A 45 -5.87 10.50 -5.52
CA ILE A 45 -4.47 10.14 -5.72
C ILE A 45 -4.39 9.23 -6.95
N VAL A 46 -3.65 9.67 -7.95
CA VAL A 46 -3.36 8.87 -9.14
C VAL A 46 -2.19 7.95 -8.84
N LEU A 47 -2.43 6.65 -8.96
CA LEU A 47 -1.39 5.63 -8.87
C LEU A 47 -1.01 5.19 -10.29
N ASP A 48 0.16 5.63 -10.75
CA ASP A 48 0.75 5.10 -11.98
C ASP A 48 1.18 3.63 -11.81
N GLU A 49 1.62 2.99 -12.89
CA GLU A 49 2.01 1.58 -12.88
C GLU A 49 3.09 1.27 -11.83
N ASP A 50 4.10 2.12 -11.72
CA ASP A 50 5.19 1.95 -10.75
C ASP A 50 4.71 2.09 -9.30
N ARG A 51 3.83 3.07 -9.02
CA ARG A 51 3.25 3.26 -7.68
C ARG A 51 2.32 2.11 -7.32
N ARG A 52 1.51 1.62 -8.28
CA ARG A 52 0.64 0.44 -8.08
C ARG A 52 1.47 -0.79 -7.78
N LEU A 53 2.56 -1.03 -8.51
CA LEU A 53 3.46 -2.15 -8.27
C LEU A 53 4.16 -2.04 -6.90
N ALA A 54 4.66 -0.86 -6.54
CA ALA A 54 5.29 -0.64 -5.23
C ALA A 54 4.31 -0.88 -4.07
N LEU A 55 3.07 -0.40 -4.19
CA LEU A 55 2.00 -0.69 -3.23
C LEU A 55 1.66 -2.19 -3.17
N ALA A 56 1.63 -2.88 -4.31
CA ALA A 56 1.38 -4.31 -4.36
C ALA A 56 2.50 -5.12 -3.67
N VAL A 57 3.76 -4.71 -3.80
CA VAL A 57 4.90 -5.30 -3.07
C VAL A 57 4.76 -5.08 -1.57
N HIS A 58 4.43 -3.86 -1.13
CA HIS A 58 4.18 -3.57 0.28
C HIS A 58 3.01 -4.40 0.83
N ALA A 59 1.89 -4.44 0.08
CA ALA A 59 0.72 -5.22 0.40
C ALA A 59 1.02 -6.71 0.54
N LEU A 60 1.90 -7.27 -0.32
CA LEU A 60 2.35 -8.67 -0.21
C LEU A 60 3.01 -8.94 1.14
N GLY A 61 3.92 -8.05 1.56
CA GLY A 61 4.56 -8.16 2.88
C GLY A 61 3.55 -8.08 4.02
N PHE A 62 2.60 -7.14 3.94
CA PHE A 62 1.57 -6.97 4.96
C PHE A 62 0.64 -8.20 5.06
N VAL A 63 0.12 -8.73 3.95
CA VAL A 63 -0.77 -9.90 4.01
C VAL A 63 -0.07 -11.15 4.55
N ARG A 64 1.22 -11.32 4.28
CA ARG A 64 2.03 -12.40 4.84
C ARG A 64 2.17 -12.27 6.35
N ARG A 65 2.45 -11.06 6.85
CA ARG A 65 2.52 -10.77 8.29
C ARG A 65 1.18 -10.98 8.99
N VAL A 66 0.08 -10.51 8.38
CA VAL A 66 -1.28 -10.76 8.88
C VAL A 66 -1.53 -12.26 9.04
N ARG A 67 -1.20 -13.06 8.02
CA ARG A 67 -1.36 -14.53 8.07
C ARG A 67 -0.47 -15.20 9.11
N ALA A 68 0.75 -14.69 9.31
CA ALA A 68 1.69 -15.22 10.29
C ALA A 68 1.43 -14.72 11.73
N GLY A 69 0.53 -13.73 11.92
CA GLY A 69 0.36 -13.06 13.21
C GLY A 69 1.57 -12.21 13.60
N GLU A 70 2.39 -11.82 12.64
CA GLU A 70 3.62 -11.06 12.83
C GLU A 70 3.37 -9.56 12.67
N HIS A 71 4.22 -8.75 13.29
CA HIS A 71 4.16 -7.31 13.14
C HIS A 71 5.55 -6.73 12.90
N LEU A 72 5.60 -5.61 12.20
CA LEU A 72 6.82 -4.83 12.08
C LEU A 72 7.21 -4.20 13.42
N ASP A 73 8.52 -4.03 13.59
CA ASP A 73 9.08 -3.24 14.68
C ASP A 73 8.61 -1.77 14.58
N ALA A 74 8.62 -1.09 15.73
CA ALA A 74 8.29 0.33 15.77
C ALA A 74 9.29 1.15 14.96
N LEU A 75 8.79 2.09 14.16
CA LEU A 75 9.61 3.14 13.55
C LEU A 75 9.99 4.19 14.60
N ASP A 76 10.99 5.02 14.27
CA ASP A 76 11.25 6.24 15.02
C ASP A 76 9.97 7.11 15.01
N PRO A 77 9.47 7.56 16.18
CA PRO A 77 8.28 8.40 16.26
C PRO A 77 8.33 9.65 15.38
N GLY A 78 9.53 10.21 15.14
CA GLY A 78 9.71 11.38 14.29
C GLY A 78 9.28 11.15 12.85
N VAL A 79 9.26 9.90 12.36
CA VAL A 79 8.79 9.59 11.00
C VAL A 79 7.29 9.84 10.86
N ALA A 80 6.50 9.55 11.89
CA ALA A 80 5.06 9.80 11.87
C ALA A 80 4.75 11.30 11.90
N ASP A 81 5.58 12.09 12.59
CA ASP A 81 5.42 13.56 12.70
C ASP A 81 5.61 14.28 11.36
N GLU A 82 6.31 13.66 10.40
CA GLU A 82 6.49 14.19 9.04
C GLU A 82 5.26 13.97 8.14
N ILE A 83 4.29 13.14 8.56
CA ILE A 83 3.09 12.83 7.78
C ILE A 83 1.90 13.60 8.35
N THR A 84 1.16 14.28 7.47
CA THR A 84 -0.05 14.98 7.92
C THR A 84 -1.07 14.02 8.55
N PRO A 85 -1.86 14.44 9.56
CA PRO A 85 -2.75 13.53 10.29
C PRO A 85 -3.83 12.84 9.45
N GLY A 86 -4.29 13.49 8.37
CA GLY A 86 -5.34 12.96 7.48
C GLY A 86 -4.93 11.63 6.81
N PRO A 87 -3.83 11.61 6.04
CA PRO A 87 -3.27 10.39 5.46
C PRO A 87 -3.02 9.26 6.46
N LEU A 88 -2.56 9.57 7.68
CA LEU A 88 -2.39 8.56 8.73
C LEU A 88 -3.72 7.93 9.15
N ALA A 89 -4.76 8.76 9.35
CA ALA A 89 -6.09 8.27 9.69
C ALA A 89 -6.68 7.41 8.56
N ALA A 90 -6.51 7.83 7.31
CA ALA A 90 -6.97 7.08 6.15
C ALA A 90 -6.26 5.73 5.98
N ALA A 91 -4.93 5.69 6.17
CA ALA A 91 -4.16 4.46 6.13
C ALA A 91 -4.56 3.51 7.28
N ARG A 92 -4.83 4.05 8.48
CA ARG A 92 -5.37 3.28 9.60
C ARG A 92 -6.69 2.61 9.24
N GLU A 93 -7.65 3.38 8.74
CA GLU A 93 -8.97 2.87 8.36
C GLU A 93 -8.87 1.72 7.35
N LEU A 94 -7.97 1.85 6.36
CA LEU A 94 -7.74 0.81 5.36
C LEU A 94 -7.15 -0.47 5.99
N ILE A 95 -6.10 -0.32 6.80
CA ILE A 95 -5.44 -1.46 7.45
C ILE A 95 -6.41 -2.15 8.40
N ASP A 96 -7.21 -1.41 9.16
CA ASP A 96 -8.22 -1.97 10.06
C ASP A 96 -9.34 -2.66 9.29
N ALA A 97 -9.78 -2.11 8.15
CA ALA A 97 -10.80 -2.74 7.31
C ALA A 97 -10.38 -4.12 6.78
N TYR A 98 -9.08 -4.29 6.49
CA TYR A 98 -8.53 -5.59 6.07
C TYR A 98 -8.18 -6.51 7.25
N GLY A 99 -7.45 -5.99 8.24
CA GLY A 99 -6.81 -6.75 9.29
C GLY A 99 -7.75 -7.14 10.43
N THR A 100 -8.66 -6.24 10.85
CA THR A 100 -9.54 -6.49 12.01
C THR A 100 -10.42 -7.73 11.83
N PRO A 101 -11.06 -7.97 10.66
CA PRO A 101 -11.81 -9.20 10.42
C PRO A 101 -10.96 -10.49 10.51
N LEU A 102 -9.64 -10.36 10.39
CA LEU A 102 -8.67 -11.46 10.45
C LEU A 102 -7.98 -11.56 11.82
N GLY A 103 -8.42 -10.78 12.82
CA GLY A 103 -7.81 -10.75 14.15
C GLY A 103 -6.46 -10.03 14.20
N HIS A 104 -6.15 -9.20 13.20
CA HIS A 104 -4.90 -8.46 13.09
C HIS A 104 -5.13 -6.95 13.19
N ALA A 105 -4.87 -6.37 14.36
CA ALA A 105 -5.04 -4.93 14.57
C ALA A 105 -3.91 -4.14 13.89
N ALA A 106 -4.25 -2.99 13.31
CA ALA A 106 -3.28 -2.10 12.72
C ALA A 106 -2.23 -1.67 13.77
N ARG A 107 -0.94 -1.71 13.41
CA ARG A 107 0.14 -1.07 14.18
C ARG A 107 0.63 0.19 13.48
N ASP A 108 1.17 1.11 14.27
CA ASP A 108 1.60 2.44 13.80
C ASP A 108 2.57 2.36 12.64
N THR A 109 3.50 1.40 12.66
CA THR A 109 4.44 1.18 11.56
C THR A 109 3.77 0.92 10.23
N GLU A 110 2.78 0.02 10.15
CA GLU A 110 2.09 -0.29 8.89
C GLU A 110 1.31 0.93 8.40
N VAL A 111 0.69 1.67 9.32
CA VAL A 111 -0.05 2.89 9.01
C VAL A 111 0.85 3.97 8.43
N VAL A 112 2.01 4.20 9.05
CA VAL A 112 3.00 5.16 8.57
C VAL A 112 3.52 4.76 7.19
N LEU A 113 3.89 3.49 6.99
CA LEU A 113 4.43 3.02 5.71
C LEU A 113 3.40 3.10 4.58
N LEU A 114 2.15 2.73 4.84
CA LEU A 114 1.09 2.85 3.84
C LEU A 114 0.77 4.32 3.53
N ALA A 115 0.69 5.18 4.55
CA ALA A 115 0.48 6.60 4.36
C ALA A 115 1.60 7.24 3.52
N LEU A 116 2.86 6.81 3.72
CA LEU A 116 3.99 7.28 2.95
C LEU A 116 3.88 6.94 1.45
N HIS A 117 3.35 5.76 1.10
CA HIS A 117 3.11 5.41 -0.31
C HIS A 117 2.10 6.35 -0.98
N PHE A 118 0.99 6.67 -0.31
CA PHE A 118 0.00 7.61 -0.81
C PHE A 118 0.55 9.03 -0.89
N GLU A 119 1.28 9.46 0.12
CA GLU A 119 1.88 10.79 0.18
C GLU A 119 2.93 10.97 -0.94
N THR A 120 3.76 9.96 -1.17
CA THR A 120 4.73 9.97 -2.29
C THR A 120 4.02 10.09 -3.63
N ALA A 121 2.94 9.32 -3.85
CA ALA A 121 2.17 9.40 -5.09
C ALA A 121 1.54 10.79 -5.28
N ARG A 122 0.98 11.37 -4.21
CA ARG A 122 0.39 12.71 -4.23
C ARG A 122 1.42 13.80 -4.57
N GLN A 123 2.59 13.77 -3.93
CA GLN A 123 3.64 14.75 -4.20
C GLN A 123 4.15 14.69 -5.64
N LEU A 124 4.29 13.48 -6.20
CA LEU A 124 4.69 13.29 -7.60
C LEU A 124 3.62 13.79 -8.58
N GLN A 125 2.35 13.54 -8.27
CA GLN A 125 1.22 14.07 -9.03
C GLN A 125 1.22 15.61 -9.02
N ASP A 126 1.37 16.24 -7.86
CA ASP A 126 1.40 17.70 -7.72
C ASP A 126 2.61 18.32 -8.45
N SER A 127 3.77 17.66 -8.39
CA SER A 127 4.99 18.09 -9.09
C SER A 127 4.82 18.01 -10.61
N SER A 128 4.16 16.95 -11.10
CA SER A 128 3.85 16.80 -12.52
C SER A 128 2.87 17.88 -13.00
N ALA A 129 1.84 18.20 -12.22
CA ALA A 129 0.88 19.25 -12.54
C ALA A 129 1.54 20.64 -12.62
N ALA A 130 2.44 20.97 -11.70
CA ALA A 130 3.15 22.26 -11.66
C ALA A 130 4.05 22.50 -12.89
N VAL A 131 4.68 21.45 -13.42
CA VAL A 131 5.51 21.53 -14.64
C VAL A 131 4.65 21.84 -15.87
N HIS A 132 3.44 21.31 -15.95
CA HIS A 132 2.53 21.54 -17.08
C HIS A 132 1.84 22.92 -17.05
N SER A 133 1.60 23.50 -15.85
CA SER A 133 1.04 24.85 -15.73
C SER A 133 2.02 25.98 -16.04
N THR A 134 3.33 25.71 -16.07
CA THR A 134 4.36 26.73 -16.36
C THR A 134 4.67 26.86 -17.85
N GLN A 135 4.11 25.98 -18.71
CA GLN A 135 4.31 26.00 -20.17
C GLN A 135 3.10 26.53 -20.96
N ALA A 136 2.12 27.15 -20.30
CA ALA A 136 0.92 27.72 -20.93
C ALA A 136 0.97 29.26 -21.03
#